data_AF-A0A0N4W356-F1
#
_entry.id   AF-A0A0N4W356-F1
#
_cell.length_a   1.000
_cell.length_b   1.000
_cell.length_c   1.000
_cell.angle_alpha   90.00
_cell.angle_beta   90.00
_cell.angle_gamma   90.00
#
_symmetry.space_group_name_H-M   'P 1'
#
loop_
_entity.id
_entity.type
_entity.pdbx_description
1 polymer ?
#
loop_
_entity_poly.entity_id
_entity_poly.type
_entity_poly.pdbx_seq_one_letter_code
_entity_poly.pdbx_strand_id
1 'polypeptide(L)'
;MADILPVEVPEDFSRCRNRDHTGKLCPIPDDLRLTYGYGTAGFRCRSDLLPFVVFRMGYLAGLRARDLNQAVGVMITASHNPAKDNGVKIVDPKGEMLASEWEKADALALHQKRTQDVIAAVLIYAVKWPLLTAAIHYLPQSFTFRTAIEEFMKLIIVLLSVSP
;
A
#
# COMPACT_ATOMS: atom_id res chain seq x y z
N MET A 1 -24.39 7.05 -6.42
CA MET A 1 -23.43 5.94 -6.65
C MET A 1 -22.21 6.57 -7.26
N ALA A 2 -21.09 6.62 -6.55
CA ALA A 2 -19.85 7.08 -7.16
C ALA A 2 -19.35 5.94 -8.05
N ASP A 3 -19.32 6.16 -9.36
CA ASP A 3 -18.74 5.24 -10.31
C ASP A 3 -17.27 5.05 -9.93
N ILE A 4 -16.95 3.91 -9.30
CA ILE A 4 -15.57 3.50 -9.07
C ILE A 4 -15.09 3.03 -10.43
N LEU A 5 -14.67 3.96 -11.28
CA LEU A 5 -13.94 3.67 -12.50
C LEU A 5 -12.80 2.70 -12.14
N PRO A 6 -12.49 1.70 -12.98
CA PRO A 6 -11.34 0.85 -12.74
C PRO A 6 -10.14 1.76 -12.55
N VAL A 7 -9.40 1.59 -11.45
CA VAL A 7 -8.22 2.41 -11.19
C VAL A 7 -7.21 2.05 -12.29
N GLU A 8 -7.18 2.86 -13.34
CA GLU A 8 -6.17 2.80 -14.39
C GLU A 8 -4.85 3.21 -13.75
N VAL A 9 -4.10 2.21 -13.31
CA VAL A 9 -2.74 2.44 -12.86
C VAL A 9 -1.88 2.65 -14.11
N PRO A 10 -1.18 3.78 -14.24
CA PRO A 10 -0.24 3.99 -15.33
C PRO A 10 0.82 2.89 -15.34
N GLU A 11 1.11 2.33 -16.52
CA GLU A 11 2.09 1.25 -16.67
C GLU A 11 3.48 1.67 -16.16
N ASP A 12 3.83 2.95 -16.29
CA ASP A 12 5.14 3.53 -15.92
C ASP A 12 5.50 3.39 -14.43
N PHE A 13 4.57 2.94 -13.58
CA PHE A 13 4.79 2.66 -12.15
C PHE A 13 4.57 1.18 -11.79
N SER A 14 4.72 0.29 -12.76
CA SER A 14 4.86 -1.16 -12.55
C SER A 14 6.32 -1.56 -12.38
N ARG A 15 6.60 -2.75 -11.83
CA ARG A 15 7.99 -3.21 -11.66
C ARG A 15 8.74 -3.30 -13.00
N CYS A 16 8.08 -3.80 -14.04
CA CYS A 16 8.71 -4.02 -15.35
C CYS A 16 8.90 -2.74 -16.18
N ARG A 17 8.08 -1.70 -15.93
CA ARG A 17 8.06 -0.46 -16.71
C ARG A 17 8.46 0.77 -15.90
N ASN A 18 8.95 0.59 -14.67
CA ASN A 18 9.47 1.68 -13.85
C ASN A 18 10.53 2.47 -14.63
N ARG A 19 10.45 3.79 -14.53
CA ARG A 19 11.42 4.73 -15.05
C ARG A 19 12.04 5.51 -13.90
N ASP A 20 13.30 5.88 -14.01
CA ASP A 20 13.93 6.78 -13.05
C ASP A 20 13.42 8.24 -13.21
N HIS A 21 13.92 9.13 -12.36
CA HIS A 21 13.56 10.55 -12.36
C HIS A 21 13.93 11.31 -13.67
N THR A 22 14.72 10.71 -14.55
CA THR A 22 15.06 11.25 -15.88
C THR A 22 14.22 10.64 -17.01
N GLY A 23 13.34 9.69 -16.69
CA GLY A 23 12.50 8.97 -17.67
C GLY A 23 13.17 7.73 -18.28
N LYS A 24 14.39 7.40 -17.87
CA LYS A 24 15.10 6.19 -18.34
C LYS A 24 14.47 4.94 -17.73
N LEU A 25 14.24 3.93 -18.56
CA LEU A 25 13.69 2.64 -18.13
C LEU A 25 14.64 1.98 -17.11
N CYS A 26 14.13 1.74 -15.91
CA CYS A 26 14.83 1.10 -14.80
C CYS A 26 13.90 0.05 -14.14
N PRO A 27 13.79 -1.16 -14.72
CA PRO A 27 12.92 -2.19 -14.18
C PRO A 27 13.37 -2.62 -12.79
N ILE A 28 12.42 -2.92 -11.93
CA ILE A 28 12.63 -3.36 -10.55
C ILE A 28 12.65 -4.90 -10.54
N PRO A 29 13.78 -5.55 -10.19
CA PRO A 29 13.89 -7.01 -10.18
C PRO A 29 12.87 -7.65 -9.26
N ASP A 30 12.23 -8.76 -9.66
CA ASP A 30 11.19 -9.43 -8.86
C ASP A 30 11.68 -9.94 -7.49
N ASP A 31 12.95 -10.32 -7.42
CA ASP A 31 13.64 -10.81 -6.23
C ASP A 31 14.20 -9.68 -5.36
N LEU A 32 14.12 -8.42 -5.83
CA LEU A 32 14.39 -7.26 -5.01
C LEU A 32 13.28 -7.17 -3.96
N ARG A 33 13.49 -7.92 -2.87
CA ARG A 33 13.01 -7.56 -1.56
C ARG A 33 13.55 -6.16 -1.37
N LEU A 34 12.64 -5.22 -1.33
CA LEU A 34 12.92 -3.89 -0.84
C LEU A 34 13.19 -4.08 0.66
N THR A 35 14.37 -4.61 0.98
CA THR A 35 14.77 -5.15 2.29
C THR A 35 14.78 -4.07 3.38
N TYR A 36 14.63 -2.82 2.98
CA TYR A 36 14.31 -1.71 3.84
C TYR A 36 12.80 -1.67 4.02
N GLY A 37 12.29 -2.48 4.96
CA GLY A 37 10.92 -2.33 5.43
C GLY A 37 10.65 -0.87 5.83
N TYR A 38 9.41 -0.43 5.70
CA TYR A 38 8.99 0.88 6.19
C TYR A 38 9.30 0.94 7.68
N GLY A 39 10.28 1.77 8.05
CA GLY A 39 10.69 1.98 9.44
C GLY A 39 10.44 3.41 9.84
N THR A 40 11.01 3.83 10.98
CA THR A 40 10.88 5.19 11.53
C THR A 40 11.27 6.32 10.54
N ALA A 41 12.05 5.98 9.52
CA ALA A 41 12.51 6.91 8.49
C ALA A 41 11.74 6.84 7.16
N GLY A 42 10.69 6.02 7.07
CA GLY A 42 10.02 5.66 5.82
C GLY A 42 10.89 4.79 4.92
N PHE A 43 10.63 4.85 3.61
CA PHE A 43 11.37 4.09 2.61
C PHE A 43 12.62 4.85 2.14
N ARG A 44 13.77 4.17 2.04
CA ARG A 44 15.02 4.75 1.50
C ARG A 44 15.70 3.77 0.57
N CYS A 45 16.10 4.25 -0.60
CA CYS A 45 16.83 3.47 -1.59
C CYS A 45 17.55 4.39 -2.58
N ARG A 46 18.22 3.78 -3.57
CA ARG A 46 18.71 4.52 -4.73
C ARG A 46 17.56 5.27 -5.40
N SER A 47 17.79 6.53 -5.73
CA SER A 47 16.80 7.41 -6.35
C SER A 47 16.20 6.86 -7.65
N ASP A 48 16.93 6.04 -8.39
CA ASP A 48 16.49 5.36 -9.62
C ASP A 48 15.24 4.48 -9.43
N LEU A 49 15.04 3.96 -8.21
CA LEU A 49 13.94 3.06 -7.87
C LEU A 49 12.74 3.80 -7.25
N LEU A 50 12.90 5.07 -6.88
CA LEU A 50 11.88 5.80 -6.14
C LEU A 50 10.61 6.13 -6.90
N PRO A 51 10.58 6.37 -8.22
CA PRO A 51 9.32 6.72 -8.88
C PRO A 51 8.21 5.68 -8.66
N PHE A 52 8.52 4.39 -8.82
CA PHE A 52 7.63 3.28 -8.44
C PHE A 52 7.20 3.30 -6.97
N VAL A 53 8.16 3.52 -6.05
CA VAL A 53 7.90 3.51 -4.61
C VAL A 53 7.00 4.69 -4.24
N VAL A 54 7.37 5.91 -4.64
CA VAL A 54 6.66 7.15 -4.35
C VAL A 54 5.25 7.12 -4.92
N PHE A 55 5.04 6.55 -6.10
CA PHE A 55 3.69 6.36 -6.65
C PHE A 55 2.80 5.55 -5.70
N ARG A 56 3.29 4.40 -5.20
CA ARG A 56 2.55 3.53 -4.28
C ARG A 56 2.34 4.19 -2.92
N MET A 57 3.36 4.88 -2.41
CA MET A 57 3.28 5.63 -1.16
C MET A 57 2.26 6.78 -1.25
N GLY A 58 2.20 7.48 -2.39
CA GLY A 58 1.22 8.54 -2.62
C GLY A 58 -0.20 7.99 -2.62
N TYR A 59 -0.41 6.82 -3.21
CA TYR A 59 -1.70 6.12 -3.16
C TYR A 59 -2.09 5.74 -1.72
N LEU A 60 -1.14 5.18 -0.94
CA LEU A 60 -1.40 4.87 0.47
C LEU A 60 -1.72 6.12 1.28
N ALA A 61 -0.97 7.21 1.09
CA ALA A 61 -1.21 8.48 1.77
C ALA A 61 -2.62 9.03 1.45
N GLY A 62 -3.08 8.92 0.21
CA GLY A 62 -4.45 9.28 -0.18
C GLY A 62 -5.51 8.43 0.51
N LEU A 63 -5.28 7.12 0.64
CA LEU A 63 -6.18 6.24 1.39
C LEU A 63 -6.17 6.55 2.89
N ARG A 64 -5.01 6.87 3.47
CA ARG A 64 -4.87 7.29 4.86
C ARG A 64 -5.58 8.61 5.14
N ALA A 65 -5.43 9.58 4.24
CA ALA A 65 -6.13 10.86 4.33
C ALA A 65 -7.65 10.67 4.31
N ARG A 66 -8.14 9.76 3.47
CA ARG A 66 -9.56 9.39 3.40
C ARG A 66 -10.05 8.68 4.66
N ASP A 67 -9.28 7.73 5.18
CA ASP A 67 -9.58 6.99 6.41
C ASP A 67 -9.72 7.92 7.62
N LEU A 68 -8.78 8.87 7.77
CA LEU A 68 -8.79 9.84 8.85
C LEU A 68 -9.70 11.05 8.60
N ASN A 69 -10.15 11.25 7.36
CA ASN A 69 -10.79 12.48 6.89
C ASN A 69 -9.98 13.74 7.25
N GLN A 70 -8.66 13.66 7.09
CA GLN A 70 -7.69 14.70 7.49
C GLN A 70 -6.54 14.76 6.48
N ALA A 71 -5.80 15.88 6.48
CA ALA A 71 -4.62 16.03 5.64
C ALA A 71 -3.49 15.12 6.13
N VAL A 72 -2.88 14.40 5.19
CA VAL A 72 -1.73 13.51 5.43
C VAL A 72 -0.56 14.01 4.58
N GLY A 73 0.61 14.14 5.19
CA GLY A 73 1.82 14.63 4.53
C GLY A 73 2.61 13.51 3.87
N VAL A 74 3.31 13.85 2.79
CA VAL A 74 4.34 13.00 2.18
C VAL A 74 5.63 13.82 2.11
N MET A 75 6.71 13.28 2.64
CA MET A 75 8.02 13.94 2.64
C MET A 75 9.01 13.13 1.82
N ILE A 76 9.62 13.78 0.83
CA ILE A 76 10.69 13.20 0.00
C ILE A 76 12.04 13.67 0.52
N THR A 77 12.81 12.75 1.11
CA THR A 77 14.14 13.03 1.64
C THR A 77 14.87 11.74 2.01
N ALA A 78 16.19 11.71 1.88
CA ALA A 78 17.03 10.74 2.55
C ALA A 78 17.92 11.33 3.64
N SER A 79 17.61 12.53 4.15
CA SER A 79 18.26 13.15 5.30
C SER A 79 19.79 13.21 5.15
N HIS A 80 20.54 12.32 5.81
CA HIS A 80 22.00 12.27 5.81
C HIS A 80 22.59 11.19 4.88
N ASN A 81 21.76 10.50 4.10
CA ASN A 81 22.22 9.50 3.14
C ASN A 81 23.04 10.16 2.01
N PRO A 82 23.88 9.37 1.31
CA PRO A 82 24.57 9.82 0.10
C PRO A 82 23.63 10.40 -0.95
N ALA A 83 24.10 11.36 -1.75
CA ALA A 83 23.30 12.08 -2.75
C ALA A 83 22.64 11.18 -3.82
N LYS A 84 23.15 9.98 -4.04
CA LYS A 84 22.56 8.98 -4.97
C LYS A 84 21.28 8.34 -4.42
N ASP A 85 21.08 8.42 -3.11
CA ASP A 85 19.92 7.87 -2.42
C ASP A 85 18.90 8.96 -2.17
N ASN A 86 17.63 8.56 -2.11
CA ASN A 86 16.56 9.42 -1.66
C ASN A 86 15.51 8.54 -0.93
N GLY A 87 14.42 9.12 -0.45
CA GLY A 87 13.44 8.39 0.34
C GLY A 87 12.09 9.08 0.39
N VAL A 88 11.11 8.37 0.94
CA VAL A 88 9.74 8.83 1.10
C VAL A 88 9.18 8.37 2.44
N LYS A 89 8.52 9.27 3.17
CA LYS A 89 7.80 8.97 4.40
C LYS A 89 6.44 9.66 4.43
N ILE A 90 5.47 9.01 5.06
CA ILE A 90 4.12 9.55 5.31
C ILE A 90 4.11 10.15 6.71
N VAL A 91 3.43 11.29 6.83
CA VAL A 91 3.27 12.05 8.07
C VAL A 91 1.78 12.15 8.37
N ASP A 92 1.35 11.62 9.50
CA ASP A 92 -0.05 11.67 9.94
C ASP A 92 -0.41 13.10 10.40
N PRO A 93 -1.72 13.41 10.58
CA PRO A 93 -2.22 14.80 10.59
C PRO A 93 -1.67 15.73 11.68
N LYS A 94 -1.16 15.22 12.80
CA LYS A 94 -0.57 16.03 13.88
C LYS A 94 0.96 16.13 13.75
N GLY A 95 1.54 15.71 12.64
CA GLY A 95 2.98 15.73 12.40
C GLY A 95 3.71 14.48 12.89
N GLU A 96 2.97 13.50 13.39
CA GLU A 96 3.48 12.21 13.83
C GLU A 96 3.81 11.29 12.64
N MET A 97 4.54 10.22 12.93
CA MET A 97 4.81 9.17 11.94
C MET A 97 3.52 8.43 11.61
N LEU A 98 3.49 7.82 10.42
CA LEU A 98 2.42 6.91 10.04
C LEU A 98 2.17 5.86 11.14
N ALA A 99 0.89 5.65 11.48
CA ALA A 99 0.51 4.66 12.46
C ALA A 99 1.06 3.25 12.11
N SER A 100 1.55 2.53 13.12
CA SER A 100 2.23 1.22 12.97
C SER A 100 1.37 0.14 12.29
N GLU A 101 0.05 0.26 12.35
CA GLU A 101 -0.89 -0.63 11.67
C GLU A 101 -0.83 -0.45 10.14
N TRP A 102 -0.53 0.77 9.68
CA TRP A 102 -0.40 1.14 8.27
C TRP A 102 0.99 0.86 7.69
N GLU A 103 2.04 0.83 8.51
CA GLU A 103 3.39 0.42 8.07
C GLU A 103 3.41 -1.03 7.53
N LYS A 104 2.49 -1.88 7.99
CA LYS A 104 2.32 -3.24 7.45
C LYS A 104 1.67 -3.24 6.06
N ALA A 105 0.75 -2.31 5.80
CA ALA A 105 0.15 -2.12 4.49
C ALA A 105 1.17 -1.58 3.49
N ASP A 106 2.12 -0.75 3.94
CA ASP A 106 3.27 -0.29 3.13
C ASP A 106 4.15 -1.43 2.64
N ALA A 107 4.55 -2.32 3.56
CA ALA A 107 5.32 -3.49 3.20
C ALA A 107 4.58 -4.33 2.15
N LEU A 108 3.29 -4.58 2.36
CA LEU A 108 2.48 -5.37 1.42
C LEU A 108 2.34 -4.68 0.05
N ALA A 109 2.13 -3.35 0.03
CA ALA A 109 2.01 -2.56 -1.19
C ALA A 109 3.28 -2.63 -2.06
N LEU A 110 4.46 -2.72 -1.47
CA LEU A 110 5.72 -2.74 -2.21
C LEU A 110 6.08 -4.13 -2.77
N HIS A 111 5.55 -5.20 -2.20
CA HIS A 111 5.83 -6.58 -2.62
C HIS A 111 4.93 -7.06 -3.78
N GLN A 112 3.84 -6.35 -4.08
CA GLN A 112 2.95 -6.75 -5.17
C GLN A 112 3.55 -6.46 -6.54
N LYS A 113 3.41 -7.42 -7.46
CA LYS A 113 3.93 -7.31 -8.84
C LYS A 113 3.13 -6.29 -9.65
N ARG A 114 1.80 -6.33 -9.56
CA ARG A 114 0.92 -5.36 -10.23
C ARG A 114 0.42 -4.34 -9.21
N THR A 115 0.20 -3.12 -9.69
CA THR A 115 -0.29 -2.05 -8.82
C THR A 115 -1.78 -2.20 -8.51
N GLN A 116 -2.56 -2.91 -9.34
CA GLN A 116 -3.93 -3.32 -9.00
C GLN A 116 -3.97 -4.22 -7.75
N ASP A 117 -2.98 -5.10 -7.61
CA ASP A 117 -2.86 -5.98 -6.44
C ASP A 117 -2.51 -5.17 -5.17
N VAL A 118 -1.89 -3.98 -5.32
CA VAL A 118 -1.67 -3.02 -4.21
C VAL A 118 -2.98 -2.43 -3.72
N ILE A 119 -3.87 -2.05 -4.64
CA ILE A 119 -5.18 -1.50 -4.29
C ILE A 119 -6.00 -2.54 -3.54
N ALA A 120 -6.03 -3.78 -4.02
CA ALA A 120 -6.69 -4.88 -3.34
C ALA A 120 -6.08 -5.15 -1.96
N ALA A 121 -4.75 -5.21 -1.86
CA ALA A 121 -4.03 -5.41 -0.61
C ALA A 121 -4.34 -4.32 0.43
N VAL A 122 -4.30 -3.05 0.04
CA VAL A 122 -4.56 -1.93 0.96
C VAL A 122 -6.04 -1.85 1.32
N LEU A 123 -6.98 -2.08 0.40
CA LEU A 123 -8.41 -2.13 0.72
C LEU A 123 -8.75 -3.27 1.68
N ILE A 124 -8.11 -4.44 1.53
CA ILE A 124 -8.29 -5.56 2.45
C ILE A 124 -7.75 -5.21 3.85
N TYR A 125 -6.56 -4.59 3.92
CA TYR A 125 -5.89 -4.36 5.20
C TYR A 125 -6.39 -3.11 5.94
N ALA A 126 -6.50 -1.97 5.25
CA ALA A 126 -6.85 -0.70 5.86
C ALA A 126 -8.36 -0.53 6.08
N VAL A 127 -9.19 -1.01 5.15
CA VAL A 127 -10.64 -0.76 5.17
C VAL A 127 -11.43 -1.95 5.72
N LYS A 128 -11.05 -3.18 5.37
CA LYS A 128 -11.85 -4.37 5.70
C LYS A 128 -11.40 -5.11 6.97
N TRP A 129 -10.16 -4.97 7.42
CA TRP A 129 -9.70 -5.64 8.65
C TRP A 129 -10.44 -5.17 9.92
N PRO A 130 -10.68 -3.86 10.14
CA PRO A 130 -11.49 -3.40 11.27
C PRO A 130 -12.94 -3.92 11.20
N LEU A 131 -13.52 -3.96 9.99
CA LEU A 131 -14.87 -4.50 9.76
C LEU A 131 -14.94 -6.01 10.00
N LEU A 132 -13.91 -6.77 9.60
CA LEU A 132 -13.80 -8.20 9.89
C LEU A 132 -13.67 -8.43 11.40
N THR A 133 -12.87 -7.62 12.10
CA THR A 133 -12.69 -7.73 13.55
C THR A 133 -14.00 -7.44 14.28
N ALA A 134 -14.74 -6.42 13.83
CA ALA A 134 -16.08 -6.14 14.33
C ALA A 134 -17.05 -7.29 14.03
N ALA A 135 -17.05 -7.83 12.81
CA ALA A 135 -17.92 -8.94 12.43
C ALA A 135 -17.64 -10.23 13.22
N ILE A 136 -16.37 -10.56 13.45
CA ILE A 136 -15.96 -11.72 14.27
C ILE A 136 -16.47 -11.59 15.71
N HIS A 137 -16.51 -10.37 16.26
CA HIS A 137 -17.04 -10.14 17.60
C HIS A 137 -18.54 -10.49 17.71
N TYR A 138 -19.28 -10.41 16.60
CA TYR A 138 -20.70 -10.76 16.52
C TYR A 138 -20.95 -12.20 16.04
N LEU A 139 -19.90 -12.98 15.71
CA LEU A 139 -20.07 -14.38 15.35
C LEU A 139 -20.28 -15.26 16.60
N PRO A 140 -21.20 -16.24 16.56
CA PRO A 140 -21.39 -17.17 17.66
C PRO A 140 -20.09 -17.95 17.94
N GLN A 141 -19.79 -18.23 19.22
CA GLN A 141 -18.55 -18.90 19.63
C GLN A 141 -18.34 -20.32 19.08
N SER A 142 -19.36 -20.90 18.43
CA SER A 142 -19.26 -22.17 17.70
C SER A 142 -18.59 -22.05 16.34
N PHE A 143 -18.33 -20.83 15.83
CA PHE A 143 -17.64 -20.60 14.58
C PHE A 143 -16.12 -20.74 14.78
N THR A 144 -15.51 -21.75 14.15
CA THR A 144 -14.06 -21.90 14.24
C THR A 144 -13.36 -20.81 13.42
N PHE A 145 -12.22 -20.31 13.92
CA PHE A 145 -11.41 -19.29 13.23
C PHE A 145 -11.11 -19.66 11.78
N ARG A 146 -10.92 -20.96 11.50
CA ARG A 146 -10.71 -21.52 10.17
C ARG A 146 -11.92 -21.30 9.24
N THR A 147 -13.12 -21.62 9.72
CA THR A 147 -14.36 -21.43 8.96
C THR A 147 -14.65 -19.96 8.71
N ALA A 148 -14.37 -19.09 9.68
CA ALA A 148 -14.51 -17.64 9.51
C ALA A 148 -13.60 -17.09 8.40
N ILE A 149 -12.33 -17.55 8.36
CA ILE A 149 -11.41 -17.18 7.28
C ILE A 149 -11.85 -17.74 5.94
N GLU A 150 -12.29 -19.01 5.87
CA GLU A 150 -12.74 -19.62 4.62
C GLU A 150 -13.96 -18.91 4.03
N GLU A 151 -14.97 -18.59 4.85
CA GLU A 151 -16.15 -17.85 4.40
C GLU A 151 -15.82 -16.39 4.04
N PHE A 152 -14.89 -15.76 4.77
CA PHE A 152 -14.40 -14.42 4.43
C PHE A 152 -13.62 -14.40 3.12
N MET A 153 -12.78 -15.41 2.86
CA MET A 153 -12.05 -15.56 1.61
C MET A 153 -13.01 -15.84 0.44
N LYS A 154 -14.06 -16.64 0.65
CA LYS A 154 -15.13 -16.84 -0.35
C LYS A 154 -15.87 -15.54 -0.62
N LEU A 155 -16.18 -14.74 0.40
CA LEU A 155 -16.82 -13.43 0.24
C LEU A 155 -15.91 -12.44 -0.49
N ILE A 156 -14.59 -12.42 -0.20
CA ILE A 156 -13.61 -11.63 -0.94
C ILE A 156 -13.56 -12.07 -2.39
N ILE A 157 -13.48 -13.38 -2.66
CA ILE A 157 -13.46 -13.92 -4.02
C ILE A 157 -14.75 -13.53 -4.75
N VAL A 158 -15.92 -13.69 -4.15
CA VAL A 158 -17.20 -13.25 -4.75
C VAL A 158 -17.22 -11.74 -5.00
N LEU A 159 -16.80 -10.92 -4.04
CA LEU A 159 -16.74 -9.46 -4.22
C LEU A 159 -15.70 -9.01 -5.27
N LEU A 160 -14.67 -9.82 -5.54
CA LEU A 160 -13.70 -9.60 -6.61
C LEU A 160 -14.12 -10.24 -7.95
N SER A 161 -15.06 -11.19 -7.94
CA SER A 161 -15.55 -11.92 -9.12
C SER A 161 -16.87 -11.36 -9.66
N VAL A 162 -17.59 -10.58 -8.84
CA VAL A 162 -18.76 -9.80 -9.24
C VAL A 162 -18.26 -8.39 -9.60
N SER A 163 -17.55 -8.29 -10.72
CA SER A 163 -17.41 -7.06 -11.51
C SER A 163 -17.84 -7.41 -12.94
N PRO A 164 -18.86 -6.74 -13.51
CA PRO A 164 -19.18 -6.86 -14.94
C PRO A 164 -18.06 -6.30 -15.83
#